data_AF-A0A7X4ECQ3-F1
#
_entry.id   AF-A0A7X4ECQ3-F1
#
_cell.length_a   1.000
_cell.length_b   1.000
_cell.length_c   1.000
_cell.angle_alpha   90.00
_cell.angle_beta   90.00
_cell.angle_gamma   90.00
#
_symmetry.space_group_name_H-M   'P 1'
#
loop_
_entity.id
_entity.type
_entity.pdbx_description
1 polymer ?
#
loop_
_entity_poly.entity_id
_entity_poly.type
_entity_poly.pdbx_seq_one_letter_code
_entity_poly.pdbx_strand_id
1 'polypeptide(L)' 'MKPFVLTNAAKADLKAIARFTEKQWGRNQRNIYLKHFDDVFHLLANTPSM' A
#
# COMPACT_ATOMS: atom_id res chain seq x y z
N MET A 1 -11.12 15.25 3.33
CA MET A 1 -9.72 15.37 2.84
C MET A 1 -9.12 13.99 2.73
N LYS A 2 -8.26 13.73 1.74
CA LYS A 2 -7.41 12.52 1.78
C LYS A 2 -6.35 12.73 2.86
N PRO A 3 -6.22 11.83 3.86
CA PRO A 3 -5.36 12.06 5.02
C PRO A 3 -3.85 12.04 4.66
N PHE A 4 -3.50 11.46 3.50
CA PHE A 4 -2.15 11.47 2.95
C PHE A 4 -2.18 11.57 1.42
N VAL A 5 -1.02 11.89 0.83
CA VAL A 5 -0.78 11.82 -0.61
C VAL A 5 0.40 10.89 -0.89
N LEU A 6 0.25 10.06 -1.93
CA LEU A 6 1.34 9.25 -2.45
C LEU A 6 1.94 9.93 -3.68
N THR A 7 3.27 10.01 -3.71
CA THR A 7 4.00 10.41 -4.91
C THR A 7 3.72 9.43 -6.05
N ASN A 8 3.99 9.87 -7.29
CA ASN A 8 3.83 8.98 -8.44
C ASN A 8 4.77 7.77 -8.37
N ALA A 9 5.98 7.94 -7.80
CA ALA A 9 6.93 6.85 -7.56
C ALA A 9 6.35 5.82 -6.58
N ALA A 10 5.85 6.24 -5.42
CA ALA A 10 5.24 5.33 -4.44
C ALA A 10 4.04 4.54 -5.02
N LYS A 11 3.23 5.17 -5.88
CA LYS A 11 2.16 4.47 -6.60
C LYS A 11 2.68 3.43 -7.60
N ALA A 12 3.81 3.71 -8.25
CA ALA A 12 4.44 2.78 -9.17
C ALA A 12 4.97 1.55 -8.41
N ASP A 13 5.58 1.77 -7.25
CA ASP A 13 6.09 0.71 -6.37
C ASP A 13 4.96 -0.19 -5.87
N LEU A 14 3.84 0.38 -5.39
CA LEU A 14 2.66 -0.40 -4.98
C LEU A 14 2.12 -1.28 -6.12
N LYS A 15 2.14 -0.79 -7.37
CA LYS A 15 1.74 -1.59 -8.55
C LYS A 15 2.73 -2.72 -8.83
N ALA A 16 4.04 -2.48 -8.66
CA ALA A 16 5.05 -3.51 -8.82
C ALA A 16 4.92 -4.61 -7.76
N ILE A 17 4.74 -4.22 -6.50
CA ILE A 17 4.46 -5.12 -5.37
C ILE A 17 3.20 -5.94 -5.66
N ALA A 18 2.10 -5.29 -6.07
CA ALA A 18 0.86 -5.98 -6.39
C ALA A 18 1.03 -7.07 -7.45
N ARG A 19 1.74 -6.76 -8.54
CA ARG A 19 2.01 -7.71 -9.62
C ARG A 19 2.89 -8.87 -9.15
N PHE A 20 3.93 -8.57 -8.38
CA PHE A 20 4.84 -9.58 -7.83
C PHE A 20 4.09 -10.53 -6.88
N THR A 21 3.35 -9.98 -5.91
CA THR A 21 2.60 -10.76 -4.93
C THR A 21 1.52 -11.61 -5.58
N GLU A 22 0.80 -11.08 -6.58
CA GLU A 22 -0.18 -11.87 -7.35
C GLU A 22 0.49 -13.02 -8.11
N LYS A 23 1.62 -12.77 -8.77
CA LYS A 23 2.36 -13.81 -9.50
C LYS A 23 2.84 -14.93 -8.58
N GLN A 24 3.29 -14.59 -7.37
CA GLN A 24 3.89 -15.54 -6.46
C GLN A 24 2.87 -16.32 -5.62
N TRP A 25 1.77 -15.68 -5.19
CA TRP A 25 0.84 -16.25 -4.21
C TRP A 25 -0.65 -16.03 -4.55
N GLY A 26 -0.95 -15.43 -5.70
CA GLY A 26 -2.32 -15.19 -6.16
C GLY A 26 -2.98 -13.92 -5.61
N ARG A 27 -4.19 -13.67 -6.10
CA ARG A 27 -4.93 -12.41 -5.87
C ARG A 27 -5.30 -12.17 -4.42
N ASN A 28 -5.57 -13.21 -3.65
CA ASN A 28 -5.90 -13.07 -2.24
C ASN A 28 -4.72 -12.50 -1.47
N GLN A 29 -3.52 -13.03 -1.69
CA GLN A 29 -2.32 -12.54 -1.03
C GLN A 29 -1.96 -11.12 -1.48
N ARG A 30 -2.14 -10.79 -2.75
CA ARG A 30 -2.02 -9.40 -3.25
C ARG A 30 -2.92 -8.44 -2.46
N ASN A 31 -4.19 -8.79 -2.29
CA ASN A 31 -5.15 -7.93 -1.61
C ASN A 31 -4.78 -7.72 -0.13
N ILE A 32 -4.36 -8.78 0.57
CA ILE A 32 -3.89 -8.71 1.95
C ILE A 32 -2.69 -7.76 2.06
N TYR A 33 -1.69 -7.92 1.19
CA TYR A 33 -0.48 -7.10 1.21
C TYR A 33 -0.78 -5.62 0.94
N LEU A 34 -1.62 -5.32 -0.06
CA LEU A 34 -1.99 -3.94 -0.36
C LEU A 34 -2.80 -3.30 0.77
N LYS A 35 -3.67 -4.07 1.43
CA LYS A 35 -4.41 -3.59 2.59
C LYS A 35 -3.49 -3.22 3.75
N HIS A 36 -2.48 -4.02 4.04
CA HIS A 36 -1.52 -3.69 5.11
C HIS A 36 -0.78 -2.37 4.83
N PHE A 37 -0.38 -2.11 3.59
CA PHE A 37 0.21 -0.81 3.23
C PHE A 37 -0.78 0.34 3.46
N ASP A 38 -2.02 0.17 3.01
CA ASP A 38 -3.08 1.19 3.17
C ASP A 38 -3.38 1.50 4.64
N ASP A 39 -3.49 0.45 5.48
CA ASP A 39 -3.71 0.57 6.92
C ASP A 39 -2.57 1.36 7.60
N VAL A 40 -1.31 1.08 7.22
CA VAL A 40 -0.14 1.79 7.74
C VAL A 40 -0.13 3.25 7.27
N PHE A 41 -0.49 3.55 6.03
CA PHE A 41 -0.58 4.95 5.56
C PHE A 41 -1.65 5.72 6.33
N HIS A 42 -2.79 5.09 6.61
CA HIS A 42 -3.83 5.69 7.44
C HIS A 42 -3.39 5.89 8.90
N LEU A 43 -2.66 4.93 9.48
CA LEU A 43 -2.07 5.07 10.81
C LEU A 43 -1.10 6.27 10.85
N LEU A 44 -0.12 6.33 9.95
CA LEU A 44 0.86 7.41 9.90
C LEU A 44 0.22 8.77 9.65
N ALA A 45 -0.84 8.82 8.84
CA ALA A 45 -1.56 10.07 8.61
C ALA A 45 -2.33 10.56 9.85
N ASN A 46 -2.82 9.62 10.68
CA ASN A 46 -3.49 9.94 11.94
C ASN A 46 -2.50 10.23 13.08
N THR A 47 -1.29 9.66 13.03
CA THR A 47 -0.21 9.86 14.02
C THR A 47 1.14 10.16 13.33
N PRO A 48 1.30 11.38 12.75
CA PRO A 48 2.47 11.72 11.94
C PRO A 48 3.79 11.89 12.71
N SER A 49 3.74 11.88 14.04
CA SER A 49 4.91 12.01 14.93
C SER A 49 5.40 10.68 15.52
N MET A 50 4.83 9.54 15.11
CA MET A 50 5.39 8.23 15.45
C MET A 50 6.74 8.00 14.76
#